data_AF-A0A8R2NVR7-F1
#
_entry.id   AF-A0A8R2NVR7-F1
#
_cell.length_a   1.000
_cell.length_b   1.000
_cell.length_c   1.000
_cell.angle_alpha   90.00
_cell.angle_beta   90.00
_cell.angle_gamma   90.00
#
_symmetry.space_group_name_H-M   'P 1'
#
loop_
_entity.id
_entity.type
_entity.pdbx_description
1 polymer ?
#
loop_
_entity_poly.entity_id
_entity_poly.type
_entity_poly.pdbx_seq_one_letter_code
_entity_poly.pdbx_strand_id
1 'polypeptide(L)'
;MASSIDCFMEMDYEKSQYFINHYKVVMNINLNLLKSEMLVLKNCLPSNYNHDIIKDTCKEPAFPNVYKMLQVALTIPVSSATCERSFSSMRRLKNWLRASMEQQRFTDLAILNIERDVVNKITSSEILEKYSTSNRKIILV
;
A
#
# COMPACT_ATOMS: atom_id res chain seq x y z
N MET A 1 -14.46 -1.36 1.96
CA MET A 1 -13.31 -0.50 1.62
C MET A 1 -13.02 -0.57 0.13
N ALA A 2 -12.64 -1.72 -0.43
CA ALA A 2 -12.37 -1.89 -1.87
C ALA A 2 -13.51 -1.36 -2.78
N SER A 3 -14.74 -1.80 -2.55
CA SER A 3 -15.91 -1.31 -3.29
C SER A 3 -16.13 0.21 -3.22
N SER A 4 -15.75 0.85 -2.10
CA SER A 4 -15.87 2.29 -1.91
C SER A 4 -14.74 3.05 -2.62
N ILE A 5 -13.58 2.42 -2.81
CA ILE A 5 -12.48 2.93 -3.63
C ILE A 5 -12.85 2.81 -5.12
N ASP A 6 -13.45 1.69 -5.54
CA ASP A 6 -13.93 1.51 -6.92
C ASP A 6 -14.98 2.58 -7.27
N CYS A 7 -15.94 2.82 -6.38
CA CYS A 7 -16.91 3.91 -6.52
C CYS A 7 -16.25 5.31 -6.54
N PHE A 8 -15.09 5.47 -5.89
CA PHE A 8 -14.34 6.72 -5.90
C PHE A 8 -13.68 6.94 -7.26
N MET A 9 -13.16 5.88 -7.88
CA MET A 9 -12.63 5.91 -9.25
C MET A 9 -13.73 6.22 -10.28
N GLU A 10 -14.97 5.80 -10.02
CA GLU A 10 -16.17 6.17 -10.80
C GLU A 10 -16.66 7.61 -10.56
N MET A 11 -15.99 8.37 -9.69
CA MET A 11 -16.37 9.74 -9.29
C MET A 11 -17.75 9.82 -8.61
N ASP A 12 -18.18 8.76 -7.92
CA ASP A 12 -19.43 8.72 -7.14
C ASP A 12 -19.16 9.06 -5.67
N TYR A 13 -19.44 10.30 -5.27
CA TYR A 13 -19.21 10.80 -3.90
C TYR A 13 -20.05 10.08 -2.83
N GLU A 14 -21.28 9.67 -3.15
CA GLU A 14 -22.22 9.12 -2.15
C GLU A 14 -21.83 7.69 -1.77
N LYS A 15 -21.40 6.87 -2.74
CA LYS A 15 -20.91 5.51 -2.47
C LYS A 15 -19.47 5.47 -1.93
N SER A 16 -18.71 6.54 -2.16
CA SER A 16 -17.31 6.67 -1.71
C SER A 16 -17.17 7.18 -0.28
N GLN A 17 -18.28 7.44 0.43
CA GLN A 17 -18.26 8.00 1.78
C GLN A 17 -17.41 7.20 2.77
N TYR A 18 -17.38 5.88 2.66
CA TYR A 18 -16.60 5.04 3.55
C TYR A 18 -15.09 5.28 3.39
N PHE A 19 -14.61 5.33 2.15
CA PHE A 19 -13.21 5.64 1.83
C PHE A 19 -12.83 7.07 2.26
N ILE A 20 -13.66 8.05 1.90
CA ILE A 20 -13.43 9.47 2.20
C ILE A 20 -13.38 9.70 3.71
N ASN A 21 -14.33 9.16 4.47
CA ASN A 21 -14.36 9.34 5.92
C ASN A 21 -13.21 8.64 6.63
N HIS A 22 -12.68 7.56 6.07
CA HIS A 22 -11.53 6.86 6.62
C HIS A 22 -10.25 7.70 6.52
N TYR A 23 -10.02 8.35 5.37
CA TYR A 23 -8.79 9.10 5.12
C TYR A 23 -8.89 10.62 5.34
N LYS A 24 -10.08 11.17 5.62
CA LYS A 24 -10.28 12.63 5.78
C LYS A 24 -9.36 13.26 6.82
N VAL A 25 -9.15 12.58 7.95
CA VAL A 25 -8.36 13.09 9.08
C VAL A 25 -6.88 13.07 8.73
N VAL A 26 -6.42 11.95 8.15
CA VAL A 26 -5.01 11.75 7.78
C VAL A 26 -4.59 12.72 6.69
N MET A 27 -5.45 12.97 5.70
CA MET A 27 -5.12 13.79 4.53
C MET A 27 -5.54 15.26 4.68
N ASN A 28 -6.16 15.62 5.81
CA ASN A 28 -6.69 16.97 6.11
C ASN A 28 -7.54 17.55 4.97
N ILE A 29 -8.57 16.80 4.53
CA ILE A 29 -9.38 17.14 3.36
C ILE A 29 -10.65 17.87 3.76
N ASN A 30 -10.97 18.93 3.01
CA ASN A 30 -12.27 19.58 3.12
C ASN A 30 -13.32 18.86 2.26
N LEU A 31 -14.34 18.29 2.91
CA LEU A 31 -15.39 17.50 2.24
C LEU A 31 -16.21 18.30 1.23
N ASN A 32 -16.45 19.58 1.49
CA ASN A 32 -17.23 20.42 0.59
C ASN A 32 -16.45 20.71 -0.69
N LEU A 33 -15.15 21.02 -0.57
CA LEU A 33 -14.28 21.20 -1.73
C LEU A 33 -14.11 19.89 -2.50
N LEU A 34 -13.94 18.76 -1.80
CA LEU A 34 -13.84 17.46 -2.45
C LEU A 34 -15.09 17.15 -3.28
N LYS A 35 -16.29 17.40 -2.73
CA LYS A 35 -17.55 17.18 -3.45
C LYS A 35 -17.66 18.07 -4.69
N SER A 36 -17.28 19.34 -4.59
CA SER A 36 -17.28 20.24 -5.76
C SER A 36 -16.24 19.86 -6.80
N GLU A 37 -15.03 19.50 -6.37
CA GLU A 37 -13.94 19.07 -7.27
C GLU A 37 -14.32 17.78 -8.03
N MET A 38 -14.90 16.79 -7.35
CA MET A 38 -15.37 15.56 -7.97
C MET A 38 -16.47 15.81 -9.00
N LEU A 39 -17.40 16.74 -8.73
CA LEU A 39 -18.46 17.09 -9.66
C LEU A 39 -17.91 17.76 -10.92
N VAL A 40 -17.00 18.73 -10.76
CA VAL A 40 -16.33 19.39 -11.89
C VAL A 40 -15.54 18.38 -12.71
N LEU A 41 -14.76 17.53 -12.04
CA LEU A 41 -13.96 16.50 -12.69
C LEU A 41 -14.82 15.51 -13.49
N LYS A 42 -15.96 15.09 -12.93
CA LYS A 42 -16.92 14.22 -13.64
C LYS A 42 -17.45 14.84 -14.93
N ASN A 43 -17.64 16.16 -14.96
CA ASN A 43 -18.06 16.87 -16.17
C ASN A 43 -16.92 17.08 -17.18
N CYS A 44 -15.67 17.12 -16.72
CA CYS A 44 -14.50 17.22 -17.59
C CYS A 44 -14.11 15.88 -18.24
N LEU A 45 -14.58 14.76 -17.69
CA LEU A 45 -14.25 13.42 -18.19
C LEU A 45 -15.21 12.97 -19.30
N PRO A 46 -14.70 12.44 -20.44
CA PRO A 46 -15.53 11.83 -21.47
C PRO A 46 -16.16 10.52 -20.97
N SER A 47 -17.29 10.09 -21.54
CA SER A 47 -18.06 8.91 -21.08
C SER A 47 -17.28 7.59 -21.07
N ASN A 48 -16.16 7.50 -21.81
CA ASN A 48 -15.17 6.42 -21.72
C ASN A 48 -13.81 7.06 -21.42
N TYR A 49 -13.41 7.08 -20.15
CA TYR A 49 -12.11 7.60 -19.72
C TYR A 49 -11.16 6.45 -19.38
N ASN A 50 -9.93 6.55 -19.88
CA ASN A 50 -8.82 5.68 -19.48
C ASN A 50 -8.06 6.29 -18.31
N HIS A 51 -7.31 5.47 -17.59
CA HIS A 51 -6.53 5.89 -16.43
C HIS A 51 -5.51 7.02 -16.75
N ASP A 52 -5.00 7.04 -17.99
CA ASP A 52 -4.07 8.08 -18.46
C ASP A 52 -4.75 9.46 -18.58
N ILE A 53 -6.02 9.48 -19.01
CA ILE A 53 -6.80 10.71 -19.16
C ILE A 53 -7.10 11.32 -17.79
N ILE A 54 -7.37 10.48 -16.79
CA ILE A 54 -7.55 10.93 -15.40
C ILE A 54 -6.27 11.58 -14.90
N LYS A 55 -5.11 11.00 -15.18
CA LYS A 55 -3.81 11.52 -14.74
C LYS A 55 -3.49 12.89 -15.36
N ASP A 56 -3.80 13.09 -16.63
CA ASP A 56 -3.57 14.37 -17.32
C ASP A 56 -4.55 15.47 -16.88
N THR A 57 -5.78 15.09 -16.51
CA THR A 57 -6.83 16.03 -16.10
C THR A 57 -6.73 16.40 -14.61
N CYS A 58 -6.37 15.44 -13.76
CA CYS A 58 -6.23 15.62 -12.32
C CYS A 58 -4.85 16.19 -11.96
N LYS A 59 -4.65 17.49 -12.19
CA LYS A 59 -3.43 18.19 -11.76
C LYS A 59 -3.62 18.77 -10.35
N GLU A 60 -2.59 18.65 -9.53
CA GLU A 60 -2.54 19.16 -8.15
C GLU A 60 -3.02 20.61 -7.96
N PRO A 61 -2.66 21.61 -8.82
CA PRO A 61 -3.13 22.98 -8.63
C PRO A 61 -4.62 23.17 -8.94
N ALA A 62 -5.24 22.29 -9.74
CA ALA A 62 -6.64 22.40 -10.13
C ALA A 62 -7.57 21.62 -9.20
N PHE A 63 -7.11 20.46 -8.71
CA PHE A 63 -7.90 19.54 -7.89
C PHE A 63 -7.11 19.02 -6.69
N PRO A 64 -6.75 19.87 -5.71
CA PRO A 64 -5.84 19.51 -4.64
C PRO A 64 -6.38 18.41 -3.71
N ASN A 65 -7.69 18.34 -3.48
CA ASN A 65 -8.29 17.34 -2.59
C ASN A 65 -8.49 16.01 -3.31
N VAL A 66 -9.00 16.03 -4.54
CA VAL A 66 -9.16 14.83 -5.37
C VAL A 66 -7.80 14.21 -5.69
N TYR A 67 -6.79 15.02 -6.01
CA TYR A 67 -5.43 14.54 -6.31
C TYR A 67 -4.83 13.76 -5.13
N LYS A 68 -4.94 14.30 -3.91
CA LYS A 68 -4.51 13.62 -2.67
C LYS A 68 -5.25 12.29 -2.45
N MET A 69 -6.57 12.28 -2.63
CA MET A 69 -7.35 11.04 -2.49
C MET A 69 -7.03 10.02 -3.56
N LEU A 70 -6.78 10.45 -4.80
CA LEU A 70 -6.39 9.59 -5.90
C LEU A 70 -5.03 8.95 -5.64
N GLN A 71 -4.05 9.71 -5.11
CA GLN A 71 -2.77 9.14 -4.69
C GLN A 71 -2.96 8.03 -3.65
N VAL A 72 -3.82 8.25 -2.65
CA VAL A 72 -4.12 7.23 -1.63
C VAL A 72 -4.80 6.01 -2.26
N ALA A 73 -5.80 6.22 -3.12
CA ALA A 73 -6.50 5.13 -3.82
C ALA A 73 -5.55 4.27 -4.66
N LEU A 74 -4.56 4.88 -5.32
CA LEU A 74 -3.55 4.19 -6.13
C LEU A 74 -2.44 3.52 -5.31
N THR A 75 -2.12 4.08 -4.14
CA THR A 75 -1.08 3.54 -3.26
C THR A 75 -1.59 2.36 -2.45
N ILE A 76 -2.89 2.37 -2.10
CA ILE A 76 -3.51 1.21 -1.46
C ILE A 76 -3.60 0.10 -2.50
N PRO A 77 -3.05 -1.10 -2.22
CA PRO A 77 -3.24 -2.23 -3.12
C PRO A 77 -4.72 -2.60 -3.13
N VAL A 78 -5.46 -2.14 -4.15
CA VAL A 78 -6.85 -2.56 -4.38
C VAL A 78 -6.90 -4.05 -4.75
N SER A 79 -5.82 -4.59 -5.34
CA SER A 79 -5.71 -6.02 -5.60
C SER A 79 -5.23 -6.78 -4.36
N SER A 80 -6.02 -7.74 -3.89
CA SER A 80 -5.62 -8.69 -2.85
C SER A 80 -4.43 -9.57 -3.26
N ALA A 81 -4.11 -9.66 -4.56
CA ALA A 81 -3.10 -10.56 -5.10
C ALA A 81 -1.71 -10.43 -4.46
N THR A 82 -1.22 -9.22 -4.18
CA THR A 82 0.10 -9.01 -3.54
C THR A 82 0.08 -9.48 -2.10
N CYS A 83 -1.01 -9.19 -1.36
CA CYS A 83 -1.21 -9.67 0.00
C CYS A 83 -1.33 -11.19 0.03
N GLU A 84 -2.12 -11.79 -0.86
CA GLU A 84 -2.29 -13.24 -1.00
C GLU A 84 -0.97 -13.95 -1.31
N ARG A 85 -0.14 -13.39 -2.20
CA ARG A 85 1.20 -13.90 -2.49
C ARG A 85 2.10 -13.87 -1.24
N SER A 86 2.00 -12.81 -0.45
CA SER A 86 2.76 -12.63 0.80
C SER A 86 2.30 -13.64 1.87
N PHE A 87 0.98 -13.79 2.07
CA PHE A 87 0.41 -14.77 2.99
C PHE A 87 0.70 -16.21 2.57
N SER A 88 0.66 -16.51 1.27
CA SER A 88 1.07 -17.82 0.72
C SER A 88 2.54 -18.13 1.03
N SER A 89 3.42 -17.13 0.93
CA SER A 89 4.83 -17.27 1.30
C SER A 89 5.01 -17.49 2.79
N MET A 90 4.28 -16.74 3.64
CA MET A 90 4.24 -16.96 5.08
C MET A 90 3.74 -18.36 5.47
N ARG A 91 2.70 -18.87 4.78
CA ARG A 91 2.16 -20.22 4.98
C ARG A 91 3.22 -21.29 4.71
N ARG A 92 4.07 -21.09 3.70
CA ARG A 92 5.20 -22.00 3.39
C ARG A 92 6.30 -21.93 4.45
N LEU A 93 6.55 -20.76 5.02
CA LEU A 93 7.56 -20.57 6.07
C LEU A 93 7.14 -21.20 7.41
N LYS A 94 5.87 -21.01 7.80
CA LYS A 94 5.28 -21.57 9.03
C LYS A 94 4.52 -22.86 8.73
N ASN A 95 5.27 -23.96 8.70
CA ASN A 95 4.74 -25.31 8.56
C ASN A 95 4.67 -26.02 9.92
N TRP A 96 4.04 -27.21 9.94
CA TRP A 96 3.80 -27.97 11.18
C TRP A 96 5.09 -28.31 11.94
N LEU A 97 6.17 -28.66 11.22
CA LEU A 97 7.47 -28.95 11.82
C LEU A 97 8.15 -27.71 12.45
N ARG A 98 7.73 -26.50 12.06
CA ARG A 98 8.25 -25.22 12.56
C ARG A 98 7.23 -24.47 13.42
N ALA A 99 6.23 -25.18 13.95
CA ALA A 99 5.16 -24.57 14.74
C ALA A 99 5.66 -23.90 16.04
N SER A 100 6.79 -24.35 16.60
CA SER A 100 7.42 -23.79 17.80
C SER A 100 8.31 -22.56 17.55
N MET A 101 8.36 -22.05 16.31
CA MET A 101 9.17 -20.87 15.98
C MET A 101 8.62 -19.61 16.66
N GLU A 102 9.51 -18.84 17.27
CA GLU A 102 9.17 -17.54 17.86
C GLU A 102 8.68 -16.54 16.80
N GLN A 103 7.74 -15.68 17.21
CA GLN A 103 7.12 -14.70 16.33
C GLN A 103 8.15 -13.72 15.71
N GLN A 104 9.18 -13.33 16.45
CA GLN A 104 10.23 -12.44 15.95
C GLN A 104 10.97 -13.10 14.78
N ARG A 105 11.51 -14.30 14.99
CA ARG A 105 12.19 -15.08 13.94
C ARG A 105 11.30 -15.34 12.73
N PHE A 106 10.02 -15.65 12.94
CA PHE A 106 9.07 -15.85 11.83
C PHE A 106 8.89 -14.57 11.01
N THR A 107 8.72 -13.43 11.67
CA THR A 107 8.54 -12.13 11.02
C THR A 107 9.77 -11.76 10.20
N ASP A 108 10.96 -11.91 10.77
CA ASP A 108 12.22 -11.63 10.08
C ASP A 108 12.39 -12.50 8.82
N LEU A 109 12.11 -13.81 8.93
CA LEU A 109 12.16 -14.72 7.78
C LEU A 109 11.09 -14.42 6.73
N ALA A 110 9.90 -13.98 7.14
CA ALA A 110 8.83 -13.60 6.23
C ALA A 110 9.25 -12.38 5.39
N ILE A 111 9.82 -11.35 6.01
CA ILE A 111 10.33 -10.17 5.32
C ILE A 111 11.40 -10.56 4.31
N LEU A 112 12.39 -11.39 4.71
CA LEU A 112 13.43 -11.85 3.81
C LEU A 112 12.90 -12.66 2.61
N ASN A 113 11.82 -13.42 2.79
CA ASN A 113 11.26 -14.25 1.72
C ASN A 113 10.39 -13.46 0.74
N ILE A 114 9.63 -12.48 1.26
CA ILE A 114 8.77 -11.58 0.49
C ILE A 114 9.64 -10.61 -0.31
N GLU A 115 10.60 -9.94 0.34
CA GLU A 115 11.50 -8.95 -0.27
C GLU A 115 12.75 -9.59 -0.90
N ARG A 116 12.56 -10.73 -1.57
CA ARG A 116 13.66 -11.53 -2.12
C ARG A 116 14.51 -10.76 -3.11
N ASP A 117 13.91 -9.84 -3.87
CA ASP A 117 14.60 -9.00 -4.85
C ASP A 117 15.59 -8.02 -4.20
N VAL A 118 15.29 -7.56 -2.98
CA VAL A 118 16.19 -6.73 -2.19
C VAL A 118 17.27 -7.60 -1.56
N VAL A 119 16.89 -8.75 -0.99
CA VAL A 119 17.82 -9.69 -0.35
C VAL A 119 18.86 -10.21 -1.34
N ASN A 120 18.47 -10.50 -2.58
CA ASN A 120 19.38 -10.97 -3.63
C ASN A 120 20.45 -9.93 -4.02
N LYS A 121 20.26 -8.65 -3.68
CA LYS A 121 21.25 -7.58 -3.91
C LYS A 121 22.28 -7.48 -2.77
N ILE A 122 22.00 -8.07 -1.61
CA ILE A 122 22.89 -8.04 -0.46
C ILE A 122 24.01 -9.06 -0.69
N THR A 123 25.26 -8.61 -0.59
CA THR A 123 26.42 -9.49 -0.81
C THR A 123 26.84 -10.16 0.49
N SER A 124 27.29 -11.42 0.42
CA SER A 124 27.75 -12.16 1.60
C SER A 124 28.88 -11.47 2.36
N SER A 125 29.71 -10.66 1.69
CA SER A 125 30.75 -9.84 2.31
C SER A 125 30.18 -8.77 3.24
N GLU A 126 29.11 -8.08 2.85
CA GLU A 126 28.44 -7.06 3.65
C GLU A 126 27.82 -7.67 4.91
N ILE A 127 27.25 -8.87 4.77
CA ILE A 127 26.72 -9.64 5.90
C ILE A 127 27.86 -9.95 6.87
N LEU A 128 28.97 -10.49 6.36
CA LEU A 128 30.12 -10.87 7.18
C LEU A 128 30.71 -9.68 7.95
N GLU A 129 30.87 -8.53 7.29
CA GLU A 129 31.39 -7.31 7.90
C GLU A 129 30.48 -6.80 9.03
N LYS A 130 29.16 -6.78 8.79
CA LYS A 130 28.16 -6.35 9.78
C LYS A 130 28.10 -7.30 10.97
N TYR A 131 28.24 -8.60 10.74
CA TYR A 131 28.36 -9.60 11.80
C TYR A 131 29.69 -9.49 12.56
N SER A 132 30.79 -9.16 11.88
CA SER A 132 32.10 -8.98 12.50
C SER A 132 32.13 -7.77 13.45
N THR A 133 31.39 -6.72 13.11
CA THR A 133 31.27 -5.49 13.93
C THR A 133 30.30 -5.66 15.10
N SER A 134 29.35 -6.60 15.01
CA SER A 134 28.43 -6.91 16.11
C SER A 134 29.11 -7.61 17.28
N ASN A 135 28.64 -7.30 18.49
CA ASN A 135 29.21 -7.83 19.74
C ASN A 135 29.06 -9.36 19.80
N ARG A 136 30.18 -10.09 19.81
CA ARG A 136 30.24 -11.57 19.73
C ARG A 136 29.84 -12.32 21.00
N LYS A 137 29.18 -11.66 21.97
CA LYS A 137 28.75 -12.31 23.20
C LYS A 137 27.42 -13.00 22.98
N ILE A 138 27.46 -14.32 22.82
CA ILE A 138 26.29 -15.17 23.03
C ILE A 138 26.00 -15.10 24.54
N ILE A 139 24.93 -14.39 24.92
CA ILE A 139 24.45 -14.41 26.29
C ILE A 139 23.79 -15.78 26.48
N LEU A 140 24.53 -16.72 27.06
CA LEU A 140 23.97 -17.95 27.58
C LEU A 140 23.24 -17.58 28.88
N VAL A 141 21.92 -17.51 28.82
CA VAL A 141 21.03 -17.50 29.99
C VAL A 141 20.76 -18.94 30.38
#